data_AF-A0A7H0MF24-F1
#
_entry.id   AF-A0A7H0MF24-F1
#
_cell.length_a   1.000
_cell.length_b   1.000
_cell.length_c   1.000
_cell.angle_alpha   90.00
_cell.angle_beta   90.00
_cell.angle_gamma   90.00
#
_symmetry.space_group_name_H-M   'P 1'
#
loop_
_entity.id
_entity.type
_entity.pdbx_description
1 polymer ?
#
loop_
_entity_poly.entity_id
_entity_poly.type
_entity_poly.pdbx_seq_one_letter_code
_entity_poly.pdbx_strand_id
1 'polypeptide(L)' 'MIDDRTLQLRLTGFRKAEASLRLDGMDPSGTQLYESVKVRILSGEITYDEGRAEILAHYQKRANSN' A
#
# COMPACT_ATOMS: atom_id res chain seq x y z
N MET A 1 -10.03 -15.91 -5.41
CA MET A 1 -8.63 -16.30 -5.14
C MET A 1 -7.80 -15.73 -6.28
N ILE A 2 -6.87 -14.81 -5.98
CA ILE A 2 -5.95 -14.28 -6.99
C ILE A 2 -5.00 -15.38 -7.46
N ASP A 3 -4.74 -15.46 -8.76
CA ASP A 3 -3.79 -16.41 -9.32
C ASP A 3 -2.36 -16.06 -8.87
N ASP A 4 -1.50 -17.08 -8.74
CA ASP A 4 -0.15 -16.91 -8.20
C ASP A 4 0.67 -15.90 -9.01
N ARG A 5 0.50 -15.86 -10.34
CA ARG A 5 1.21 -14.91 -11.22
C ARG A 5 0.82 -13.47 -10.89
N THR A 6 -0.46 -13.17 -10.73
CA THR A 6 -0.92 -11.83 -10.35
C THR A 6 -0.40 -11.43 -8.97
N LEU A 7 -0.37 -12.35 -8.00
CA LEU A 7 0.22 -12.09 -6.68
C LEU A 7 1.71 -11.75 -6.78
N GLN A 8 2.48 -12.53 -7.56
CA GLN A 8 3.91 -12.27 -7.77
C GLN A 8 4.18 -10.91 -8.43
N LEU A 9 3.35 -10.53 -9.40
CA LEU A 9 3.44 -9.20 -10.04
C LEU A 9 3.21 -8.07 -9.03
N ARG A 10 2.17 -8.18 -8.19
CA ARG A 10 1.88 -7.18 -7.15
C ARG A 10 3.00 -7.11 -6.11
N LEU A 11 3.47 -8.26 -5.61
CA LEU A 11 4.59 -8.34 -4.67
C LEU A 11 5.85 -7.67 -5.22
N THR A 12 6.18 -7.94 -6.48
CA THR A 12 7.33 -7.34 -7.15
C THR A 12 7.15 -5.83 -7.30
N GLY A 13 5.95 -5.37 -7.65
CA GLY A 13 5.61 -3.95 -7.72
C GLY A 13 5.82 -3.22 -6.39
N PHE A 14 5.27 -3.77 -5.29
CA PHE A 14 5.46 -3.22 -3.95
C PHE A 14 6.93 -3.17 -3.55
N ARG A 15 7.67 -4.28 -3.72
CA ARG A 15 9.10 -4.33 -3.39
C ARG A 15 9.92 -3.26 -4.13
N LYS A 16 9.64 -3.05 -5.42
CA LYS A 16 10.32 -2.00 -6.21
C LYS A 16 9.99 -0.60 -5.70
N ALA A 17 8.71 -0.31 -5.49
CA ALA A 17 8.28 1.01 -5.02
C ALA A 17 8.85 1.34 -3.63
N GLU A 18 8.83 0.39 -2.70
CA GLU A 18 9.42 0.55 -1.37
C GLU A 18 10.95 0.76 -1.44
N ALA A 19 11.64 0.00 -2.31
CA ALA A 19 13.08 0.20 -2.50
C ALA A 19 13.38 1.60 -3.02
N SER A 20 12.61 2.11 -3.98
CA SER A 20 12.75 3.49 -4.48
C SER A 20 12.56 4.52 -3.35
N LEU A 21 11.51 4.39 -2.53
CA LEU A 21 11.28 5.30 -1.41
C LEU A 21 12.43 5.27 -0.39
N ARG A 22 12.98 4.09 -0.10
CA ARG A 22 14.10 3.95 0.84
C ARG A 22 15.36 4.66 0.34
N LEU A 23 15.60 4.69 -0.97
CA LEU A 23 16.70 5.46 -1.56
C LEU A 23 16.53 6.97 -1.33
N ASP A 24 15.28 7.45 -1.27
CA ASP A 24 14.94 8.85 -0.97
C ASP A 24 14.84 9.11 0.56
N GLY A 25 15.21 8.15 1.40
CA GLY A 25 15.15 8.26 2.86
C GLY A 25 13.75 8.11 3.45
N MET A 26 12.79 7.59 2.68
CA MET A 26 11.42 7.32 3.11
C MET A 26 11.19 5.82 3.26
N ASP A 27 10.59 5.38 4.37
CA ASP A 27 10.16 3.98 4.51
C ASP A 27 8.73 3.91 5.03
N PRO A 28 7.75 3.56 4.18
CA PRO A 28 6.36 3.37 4.63
C PRO A 28 6.16 2.03 5.35
N SER A 29 7.12 1.10 5.24
CA SER A 29 7.00 -0.24 5.83
C SER A 29 7.00 -0.18 7.36
N GLY A 30 6.26 -1.09 7.97
CA GLY A 30 6.07 -1.13 9.42
C GLY A 30 5.02 -0.15 9.96
N THR A 31 4.43 0.72 9.12
CA THR A 31 3.25 1.49 9.55
C THR A 31 1.98 0.65 9.44
N GLN A 32 1.16 0.63 10.49
CA GLN A 32 -0.03 -0.22 10.55
C GLN A 32 -1.01 0.03 9.37
N LEU A 33 -1.19 1.30 8.99
CA LEU A 33 -2.05 1.68 7.86
C LEU A 33 -1.53 1.11 6.54
N TYR A 34 -0.25 1.33 6.24
CA TYR A 34 0.35 0.88 4.99
C TYR A 34 0.33 -0.65 4.86
N GLU A 35 0.76 -1.36 5.92
CA GLU A 35 0.81 -2.82 5.90
C GLU A 35 -0.58 -3.44 5.74
N SER A 36 -1.60 -2.89 6.41
CA SER A 36 -2.99 -3.33 6.27
C SER A 36 -3.50 -3.18 4.83
N VAL A 37 -3.33 -2.01 4.23
CA VAL A 37 -3.75 -1.72 2.84
C VAL A 37 -2.99 -2.60 1.85
N LYS A 38 -1.67 -2.74 2.03
CA LYS A 38 -0.82 -3.59 1.17
C LYS A 38 -1.27 -5.05 1.20
N VAL A 39 -1.51 -5.63 2.38
CA VAL A 39 -1.98 -7.03 2.51
C VAL A 39 -3.31 -7.22 1.77
N ARG A 40 -4.25 -6.29 1.91
CA ARG A 40 -5.56 -6.35 1.23
C ARG A 40 -5.46 -6.20 -0.28
N ILE A 41 -4.52 -5.38 -0.78
CA ILE A 41 -4.23 -5.31 -2.22
C ILE A 41 -3.59 -6.62 -2.68
N LEU A 42 -2.68 -7.22 -1.91
CA LEU A 42 -2.01 -8.47 -2.30
C LEU A 42 -2.98 -9.65 -2.33
N SER A 43 -3.91 -9.74 -1.36
CA SER A 43 -4.95 -10.78 -1.32
C SER A 43 -6.01 -10.60 -2.42
N GLY A 44 -6.10 -9.40 -3.00
CA GLY A 44 -7.16 -9.04 -3.95
C GLY A 44 -8.48 -8.68 -3.30
N GLU A 45 -8.50 -8.48 -1.99
CA GLU A 45 -9.66 -7.97 -1.26
C GLU A 45 -10.03 -6.57 -1.71
N ILE A 46 -9.04 -5.74 -2.03
CA ILE A 46 -9.23 -4.43 -2.64
C ILE A 46 -8.35 -4.24 -3.87
N THR A 47 -8.76 -3.29 -4.71
CA THR A 47 -7.98 -2.77 -5.82
C THR A 47 -6.93 -1.76 -5.34
N TYR A 48 -5.98 -1.45 -6.22
CA TYR A 48 -4.99 -0.40 -5.97
C TYR A 48 -5.65 0.97 -5.74
N ASP A 49 -6.66 1.32 -6.53
CA ASP A 49 -7.32 2.62 -6.46
C ASP A 49 -8.10 2.79 -5.15
N GLU A 50 -8.77 1.73 -4.68
CA GLU A 50 -9.42 1.71 -3.37
C GLU A 50 -8.41 1.89 -2.23
N GLY A 51 -7.29 1.17 -2.26
CA GLY A 51 -6.23 1.32 -1.26
C GLY A 51 -5.61 2.72 -1.26
N ARG A 52 -5.40 3.31 -2.44
CA ARG A 52 -4.93 4.70 -2.58
C ARG A 52 -5.93 5.69 -2.00
N ALA A 53 -7.22 5.51 -2.26
CA ALA A 53 -8.28 6.35 -1.71
C ALA A 53 -8.35 6.26 -0.19
N GLU A 54 -8.21 5.06 0.38
CA GLU A 54 -8.20 4.84 1.83
C GLU A 54 -7.04 5.57 2.53
N ILE A 55 -5.82 5.45 1.98
CA ILE A 55 -4.65 6.16 2.50
C ILE A 55 -4.87 7.68 2.45
N LEU A 56 -5.37 8.20 1.33
CA LEU A 56 -5.65 9.63 1.17
C LEU A 56 -6.68 10.11 2.20
N ALA A 57 -7.79 9.38 2.36
CA ALA A 57 -8.85 9.73 3.29
C ALA A 57 -8.36 9.74 4.76
N HIS A 58 -7.48 8.81 5.13
CA HIS A 58 -6.87 8.79 6.48
C HIS A 58 -6.13 10.09 6.79
N TYR A 59 -5.27 10.55 5.87
CA TYR A 59 -4.48 11.76 6.08
C TYR A 59 -5.32 13.03 5.98
N GLN A 60 -6.32 13.07 5.10
CA GLN A 60 -7.28 14.18 5.06
C GLN A 60 -8.02 14.30 6.39
N LYS A 61 -8.61 13.21 6.89
CA LYS A 61 -9.31 13.22 8.18
C LYS A 61 -8.40 13.70 9.31
N ARG A 62 -7.14 13.24 9.35
CA ARG A 62 -6.17 13.67 10.35
C ARG A 62 -5.82 15.16 10.24
N ALA A 63 -5.70 15.70 9.03
CA ALA A 63 -5.44 17.12 8.79
C ALA A 63 -6.64 18.00 9.17
N ASN A 64 -7.86 17.54 8.95
CA ASN A 64 -9.10 18.24 9.31
C ASN A 64 -9.47 18.13 10.80
N SER A 65 -8.83 17.24 11.57
CA SER A 65 -9.09 17.04 13.01
C SER A 65 -8.08 17.76 13.90
N ASN A 66 -7.15 18.52 13.30
CA ASN A 66 -6.11 19.31 13.96
C ASN A 66 -6.44 20.80 13.84
#